data_AF-A0A5N7N7E2-F1
#
_entry.id   AF-A0A5N7N7E2-F1
#
_cell.length_a   1.000
_cell.length_b   1.000
_cell.length_c   1.000
_cell.angle_alpha   90.00
_cell.angle_beta   90.00
_cell.angle_gamma   90.00
#
_symmetry.space_group_name_H-M   'P 1'
#
loop_
_entity.id
_entity.type
_entity.pdbx_description
1 polymer ?
#
loop_
_entity_poly.entity_id
_entity_poly.type
_entity_poly.pdbx_seq_one_letter_code
_entity_poly.pdbx_strand_id
1 'polypeptide(L)'
;MTTPAPGIQRRLAAIFCADVAGYTHLMNTDERGTLRLLTSHREITDREIERQGGRIANTAGDSILAEFPSAVDAVQCAITIQERVAAVNEAVPDERRVMFRIGVHVGEAMVRDGDLFGDGVNVAARLEGLAQPGSVCVSGATYDYVHRVLPLVFEDLGLQAVKNLDPIRAYLTRPSGERPSRTTLFDHRRFEIYWARQFQTICMAVMTEVAKTADLKGIDIPVLAAIMDAPGIRLRQLAERVGIEWAVAKRSVARLEQRGFITRAPDTGRSHQRLLSPTSEGTEVRLRLRSAVIVAQDRLMAPLSDQERETLKDLLRRVIEANVSRVNG
;
A
#
# COMPACT_ATOMS: atom_id res chain seq x y z
N MET A 1 -10.77 40.48 -24.99
CA MET A 1 -10.06 39.79 -23.90
C MET A 1 -10.86 39.99 -22.64
N THR A 2 -11.63 38.99 -22.21
CA THR A 2 -12.48 39.04 -21.02
C THR A 2 -11.61 38.77 -19.79
N THR A 3 -11.55 39.72 -18.87
CA THR A 3 -10.87 39.58 -17.56
C THR A 3 -11.51 38.41 -16.79
N PRO A 4 -10.73 37.46 -16.22
CA PRO A 4 -11.30 36.40 -15.42
C PRO A 4 -12.04 36.99 -14.21
N ALA A 5 -13.28 36.57 -13.99
CA ALA A 5 -14.06 37.02 -12.85
C ALA A 5 -13.34 36.64 -11.54
N PRO A 6 -13.26 37.56 -10.56
CA PRO A 6 -12.57 37.28 -9.30
C PRO A 6 -13.21 36.06 -8.60
N GLY A 7 -12.40 35.07 -8.25
CA GLY A 7 -12.83 33.84 -7.55
C GLY A 7 -12.90 32.56 -8.40
N ILE A 8 -12.66 32.62 -9.71
CA ILE A 8 -12.62 31.43 -10.58
C ILE A 8 -11.18 30.96 -10.79
N GLN A 9 -10.86 29.74 -10.36
CA GLN A 9 -9.56 29.10 -10.62
C GLN A 9 -9.71 28.05 -11.72
N ARG A 10 -8.87 28.12 -12.77
CA ARG A 10 -8.76 27.07 -13.79
C ARG A 10 -7.61 26.14 -13.44
N ARG A 11 -7.84 24.83 -13.51
CA ARG A 11 -6.78 23.83 -13.40
C ARG A 11 -7.10 22.57 -14.19
N LEU A 12 -6.04 21.86 -14.57
CA LEU A 12 -6.14 20.50 -15.06
C LEU A 12 -6.41 19.58 -13.86
N ALA A 13 -7.44 18.76 -13.94
CA ALA A 13 -7.80 17.79 -12.92
C ALA A 13 -8.41 16.53 -13.54
N ALA A 14 -8.41 15.44 -12.78
CA ALA A 14 -9.24 14.29 -13.09
C ALA A 14 -10.64 14.52 -12.47
N ILE A 15 -11.63 14.69 -13.32
CA ILE A 15 -13.02 14.97 -12.97
C ILE A 15 -13.75 13.63 -12.93
N PHE A 16 -14.37 13.37 -11.79
CA PHE A 16 -15.10 12.16 -11.47
C PHE A 16 -16.58 12.51 -11.35
N CYS A 17 -17.43 11.80 -12.08
CA CYS A 17 -18.88 11.92 -12.00
C CYS A 17 -19.49 10.55 -11.73
N ALA A 18 -20.42 10.45 -10.77
CA ALA A 18 -21.15 9.22 -10.51
C ALA A 18 -22.63 9.50 -10.27
N ASP A 19 -23.48 8.56 -10.68
CA ASP A 19 -24.93 8.65 -10.47
C ASP A 19 -25.55 7.27 -10.29
N VAL A 20 -26.70 7.21 -9.63
CA VAL A 20 -27.39 5.94 -9.33
C VAL A 20 -28.19 5.46 -10.54
N ALA A 21 -28.00 4.19 -10.91
CA ALA A 21 -28.80 3.54 -11.93
C ALA A 21 -30.21 3.25 -11.45
N GLY A 22 -31.21 3.71 -12.21
CA GLY A 22 -32.61 3.39 -11.95
C GLY A 22 -33.20 4.03 -10.70
N TYR A 23 -32.61 5.13 -10.19
CA TYR A 23 -33.01 5.81 -8.95
C TYR A 23 -34.52 6.02 -8.81
N THR A 24 -35.17 6.57 -9.85
CA THR A 24 -36.63 6.81 -9.84
C THR A 24 -37.45 5.55 -9.69
N HIS A 25 -36.99 4.42 -10.24
CA HIS A 25 -37.70 3.14 -10.12
C HIS A 25 -37.58 2.58 -8.69
N LEU A 26 -36.39 2.60 -8.10
CA LEU A 26 -36.14 2.13 -6.73
C LEU A 26 -36.97 2.91 -5.69
N MET A 27 -37.07 4.23 -5.84
CA MET A 27 -37.87 5.08 -4.96
C MET A 27 -39.37 4.75 -4.99
N ASN A 28 -39.90 4.35 -6.15
CA ASN A 28 -41.31 3.97 -6.28
C ASN A 28 -41.62 2.60 -5.64
N THR A 29 -40.63 1.73 -5.48
CA THR A 29 -40.81 0.37 -4.95
C THR A 29 -40.66 0.30 -3.42
N ASP A 30 -39.65 0.96 -2.84
CA ASP A 30 -39.42 1.02 -1.39
C ASP A 30 -38.64 2.30 -1.04
N GLU A 31 -39.35 3.40 -0.84
CA GLU A 31 -38.77 4.71 -0.56
C GLU A 31 -37.85 4.69 0.68
N ARG A 32 -38.31 4.10 1.80
CA ARG A 32 -37.54 4.09 3.05
C ARG A 32 -36.34 3.15 2.99
N GLY A 33 -36.47 2.00 2.35
CA GLY A 33 -35.36 1.06 2.14
C GLY A 33 -34.30 1.62 1.20
N THR A 34 -34.74 2.23 0.09
CA THR A 34 -33.89 2.87 -0.90
C THR A 34 -33.11 4.04 -0.31
N LEU A 35 -33.76 4.90 0.49
CA LEU A 35 -33.06 6.01 1.17
C LEU A 35 -31.96 5.51 2.10
N ARG A 36 -32.22 4.48 2.93
CA ARG A 36 -31.18 3.92 3.82
C ARG A 36 -30.02 3.31 3.05
N LEU A 37 -30.33 2.56 2.00
CA LEU A 37 -29.31 1.91 1.18
C LEU A 37 -28.47 2.96 0.44
N LEU A 38 -29.10 3.99 -0.11
CA LEU A 38 -28.43 5.12 -0.76
C LEU A 38 -27.53 5.88 0.20
N THR A 39 -27.99 6.19 1.42
CA THR A 39 -27.15 6.85 2.43
C THR A 39 -25.90 6.02 2.73
N SER A 40 -26.04 4.70 2.94
CA SER A 40 -24.90 3.82 3.18
C SER A 40 -23.93 3.75 1.98
N HIS A 41 -24.46 3.73 0.76
CA HIS A 41 -23.66 3.73 -0.46
C HIS A 41 -22.94 5.06 -0.68
N ARG A 42 -23.58 6.17 -0.31
CA ARG A 42 -22.99 7.50 -0.35
C ARG A 42 -21.88 7.66 0.68
N GLU A 43 -22.07 7.18 1.90
CA GLU A 43 -20.99 7.15 2.91
C GLU A 43 -19.76 6.35 2.45
N ILE A 44 -19.98 5.22 1.77
CA ILE A 44 -18.88 4.45 1.16
C ILE A 44 -18.17 5.29 0.11
N THR A 45 -18.94 5.93 -0.77
CA THR A 45 -18.39 6.70 -1.89
C THR A 45 -17.59 7.90 -1.41
N ASP A 46 -18.18 8.71 -0.52
CA ASP A 46 -17.56 9.93 0.01
C ASP A 46 -16.24 9.61 0.72
N ARG A 47 -16.25 8.55 1.56
CA ARG A 47 -15.06 8.08 2.26
C ARG A 47 -13.95 7.63 1.30
N GLU A 48 -14.31 6.94 0.22
CA GLU A 48 -13.32 6.45 -0.74
C GLU A 48 -12.74 7.57 -1.60
N ILE A 49 -13.53 8.59 -1.92
CA ILE A 49 -13.06 9.80 -2.61
C ILE A 49 -12.03 10.53 -1.74
N GLU A 50 -12.37 10.81 -0.48
CA GLU A 50 -11.46 11.50 0.45
C GLU A 50 -10.17 10.71 0.69
N ARG A 51 -10.28 9.38 0.88
CA ARG A 51 -9.13 8.49 1.11
C ARG A 51 -8.13 8.50 -0.05
N GLN A 52 -8.61 8.69 -1.27
CA GLN A 52 -7.80 8.74 -2.49
C GLN A 52 -7.37 10.17 -2.85
N GLY A 53 -7.52 11.13 -1.91
CA GLY A 53 -7.11 12.52 -2.11
C GLY A 53 -8.02 13.31 -3.06
N GLY A 54 -9.21 12.79 -3.34
CA GLY A 54 -10.23 13.49 -4.10
C GLY A 54 -10.98 14.51 -3.25
N ARG A 55 -11.56 15.50 -3.92
CA ARG A 55 -12.40 16.53 -3.30
C ARG A 55 -13.77 16.53 -3.95
N ILE A 56 -14.80 16.32 -3.15
CA ILE A 56 -16.20 16.38 -3.58
C ILE A 56 -16.59 17.86 -3.78
N ALA A 57 -17.22 18.15 -4.90
CA ALA A 57 -17.82 19.46 -5.21
C ALA A 57 -19.23 19.57 -4.62
N ASN A 58 -19.86 20.74 -4.72
CA ASN A 58 -21.25 20.87 -4.29
C ASN A 58 -22.14 20.04 -5.23
N THR A 59 -22.71 18.95 -4.71
CA THR A 59 -23.57 18.04 -5.48
C THR A 59 -25.04 18.39 -5.30
N ALA A 60 -25.84 18.29 -6.37
CA ALA A 60 -27.30 18.31 -6.29
C ALA A 60 -27.86 16.89 -6.43
N GLY A 61 -28.76 16.51 -5.51
CA GLY A 61 -29.41 15.20 -5.54
C GLY A 61 -28.48 14.04 -5.19
N ASP A 62 -28.64 12.92 -5.87
CA ASP A 62 -27.91 11.66 -5.73
C ASP A 62 -26.66 11.56 -6.62
N SER A 63 -26.49 12.51 -7.55
CA SER A 63 -25.28 12.64 -8.34
C SER A 63 -24.08 13.07 -7.48
N ILE A 64 -22.90 12.57 -7.84
CA ILE A 64 -21.63 12.88 -7.17
C ILE A 64 -20.69 13.48 -8.21
N LEU A 65 -20.09 14.61 -7.87
CA LEU A 65 -19.08 15.27 -8.67
C LEU A 65 -17.86 15.54 -7.79
N ALA A 66 -16.69 15.08 -8.24
CA ALA A 66 -15.44 15.23 -7.51
C ALA A 66 -14.28 15.53 -8.45
N GLU A 67 -13.23 16.13 -7.92
CA GLU A 67 -11.95 16.29 -8.62
C GLU A 67 -10.83 15.55 -7.88
N PHE A 68 -9.86 15.06 -8.65
CA PHE A 68 -8.65 14.44 -8.15
C PHE A 68 -7.43 15.08 -8.80
N PRO A 69 -6.31 15.19 -8.07
CA PRO A 69 -5.04 15.63 -8.64
C PRO A 69 -4.41 14.58 -9.59
N SER A 70 -4.90 13.34 -9.57
CA SER A 70 -4.33 12.18 -10.28
C SER A 70 -5.41 11.39 -11.00
N ALA A 71 -5.19 11.14 -12.29
CA ALA A 71 -6.07 10.30 -13.11
C ALA A 71 -6.09 8.84 -12.65
N VAL A 72 -4.94 8.34 -12.20
CA VAL A 72 -4.78 6.98 -11.68
C VAL A 72 -5.60 6.81 -10.40
N ASP A 73 -5.53 7.78 -9.49
CA ASP A 73 -6.25 7.71 -8.21
C ASP A 73 -7.76 7.85 -8.41
N ALA A 74 -8.19 8.70 -9.35
CA ALA A 74 -9.61 8.83 -9.71
C ALA A 74 -10.20 7.52 -10.25
N VAL A 75 -9.50 6.85 -11.19
CA VAL A 75 -9.97 5.58 -11.77
C VAL A 75 -9.89 4.44 -10.75
N GLN A 76 -8.84 4.40 -9.93
CA GLN A 76 -8.74 3.41 -8.85
C GLN A 76 -9.85 3.60 -7.80
N CYS A 77 -10.19 4.84 -7.47
CA CYS A 77 -11.32 5.19 -6.60
C CYS A 77 -12.64 4.68 -7.18
N ALA A 78 -12.90 4.96 -8.47
CA ALA A 78 -14.09 4.50 -9.18
C ALA A 78 -14.27 2.98 -9.11
N ILE A 79 -13.20 2.23 -9.38
CA ILE A 79 -13.22 0.76 -9.31
C ILE A 79 -13.50 0.29 -7.88
N THR A 80 -12.79 0.82 -6.88
CA THR A 80 -13.01 0.42 -5.48
C THR A 80 -14.42 0.73 -4.98
N ILE A 81 -15.03 1.83 -5.42
CA ILE A 81 -16.43 2.14 -5.13
C ILE A 81 -17.35 1.06 -5.70
N GLN A 82 -17.21 0.72 -6.98
CA GLN A 82 -18.04 -0.30 -7.63
C GLN A 82 -17.92 -1.66 -6.94
N GLU A 83 -16.71 -2.07 -6.55
CA GLU A 83 -16.44 -3.32 -5.83
C GLU A 83 -17.15 -3.36 -4.46
N ARG A 84 -17.07 -2.27 -3.69
CA ARG A 84 -17.68 -2.20 -2.36
C ARG A 84 -19.19 -2.15 -2.40
N VAL A 85 -19.73 -1.39 -3.35
CA VAL A 85 -21.17 -1.33 -3.62
C VAL A 85 -21.68 -2.71 -4.04
N ALA A 86 -20.97 -3.41 -4.93
CA ALA A 86 -21.30 -4.78 -5.29
C ALA A 86 -21.30 -5.73 -4.08
N ALA A 87 -20.31 -5.62 -3.18
CA ALA A 87 -20.23 -6.43 -1.97
C ALA A 87 -21.40 -6.19 -1.00
N VAL A 88 -21.83 -4.93 -0.81
CA VAL A 88 -23.03 -4.61 -0.01
C VAL A 88 -24.29 -5.17 -0.66
N ASN A 89 -24.36 -5.10 -1.98
CA ASN A 89 -25.48 -5.63 -2.76
C ASN A 89 -25.61 -7.17 -2.74
N GLU A 90 -24.58 -7.93 -2.33
CA GLU A 90 -24.68 -9.39 -2.21
C GLU A 90 -25.76 -9.82 -1.18
N ALA A 91 -25.99 -9.00 -0.15
CA ALA A 91 -27.01 -9.24 0.87
C ALA A 91 -28.39 -8.66 0.50
N VAL A 92 -28.52 -8.07 -0.69
CA VAL A 92 -29.73 -7.38 -1.15
C VAL A 92 -30.32 -8.14 -2.35
N PRO A 93 -31.66 -8.38 -2.37
CA PRO A 93 -32.32 -8.94 -3.54
C PRO A 93 -32.09 -8.09 -4.79
N ASP A 94 -31.99 -8.75 -5.94
CA ASP A 94 -31.62 -8.14 -7.21
C ASP A 94 -32.46 -6.89 -7.55
N GLU A 95 -33.77 -6.92 -7.27
CA GLU A 95 -34.69 -5.81 -7.59
C GLU A 95 -34.47 -4.56 -6.74
N ARG A 96 -33.69 -4.66 -5.65
CA ARG A 96 -33.44 -3.57 -4.70
C ARG A 96 -31.97 -3.14 -4.66
N ARG A 97 -31.12 -3.69 -5.52
CA ARG A 97 -29.69 -3.33 -5.57
C ARG A 97 -29.52 -1.91 -6.08
N VAL A 98 -28.66 -1.14 -5.41
CA VAL A 98 -28.25 0.19 -5.84
C VAL A 98 -26.92 0.07 -6.57
N MET A 99 -26.88 0.45 -7.84
CA MET A 99 -25.67 0.38 -8.66
C MET A 99 -25.31 1.77 -9.15
N PHE A 100 -24.03 2.13 -9.12
CA PHE A 100 -23.58 3.38 -9.71
C PHE A 100 -23.17 3.20 -11.16
N ARG A 101 -23.34 4.27 -11.94
CA ARG A 101 -22.59 4.52 -13.17
C ARG A 101 -21.53 5.56 -12.84
N ILE A 102 -20.32 5.40 -13.37
CA ILE A 102 -19.21 6.32 -13.07
C ILE A 102 -18.49 6.72 -14.36
N GLY A 103 -18.21 8.02 -14.51
CA GLY A 103 -17.44 8.62 -15.59
C GLY A 103 -16.19 9.33 -15.07
N VAL A 104 -15.04 9.15 -15.72
CA VAL A 104 -13.78 9.83 -15.35
C VAL A 104 -13.10 10.47 -16.57
N HIS A 105 -12.83 11.77 -16.47
CA HIS A 105 -12.18 12.56 -17.51
C HIS A 105 -11.04 13.41 -16.96
N VAL A 106 -9.90 13.44 -17.66
CA VAL A 106 -8.82 14.40 -17.39
C VAL A 106 -8.98 15.60 -18.32
N GLY A 107 -9.19 16.78 -17.75
CA GLY A 107 -9.40 18.01 -18.52
C GLY A 107 -9.34 19.27 -17.66
N GLU A 108 -9.48 20.43 -18.31
CA GLU A 108 -9.61 21.70 -17.58
C GLU A 108 -10.95 21.76 -16.85
N ALA A 109 -10.89 22.14 -15.56
CA ALA A 109 -12.04 22.47 -14.75
C ALA A 109 -11.92 23.90 -14.20
N MET A 110 -13.05 24.58 -14.10
CA MET A 110 -13.19 25.86 -13.40
C MET A 110 -13.74 25.58 -12.00
N VAL A 111 -12.99 25.97 -10.98
CA VAL A 111 -13.38 25.88 -9.57
C VAL A 111 -13.86 27.24 -9.10
N ARG A 112 -15.07 27.30 -8.53
CA ARG A 112 -15.61 28.52 -7.90
C ARG A 112 -16.44 28.14 -6.67
N ASP A 113 -16.12 28.72 -5.52
CA ASP A 113 -16.83 28.49 -4.25
C ASP A 113 -16.98 27.00 -3.87
N GLY A 114 -15.96 26.19 -4.20
CA GLY A 114 -15.96 24.73 -3.97
C GLY A 114 -16.69 23.91 -5.03
N ASP A 115 -17.33 24.53 -6.01
CA ASP A 115 -18.05 23.87 -7.09
C ASP A 115 -17.18 23.74 -8.37
N LEU A 116 -17.56 22.83 -9.27
CA LEU A 116 -16.84 22.48 -10.50
C LEU A 116 -17.67 22.80 -11.74
N PHE A 117 -17.06 23.53 -12.67
CA PHE A 117 -17.69 23.96 -13.92
C PHE A 117 -16.79 23.74 -15.13
N GLY A 118 -17.38 23.78 -16.32
CA GLY A 118 -16.68 23.77 -17.59
C GLY A 118 -16.84 22.47 -18.36
N ASP A 119 -16.22 22.43 -19.53
CA ASP A 119 -16.39 21.36 -20.50
C ASP A 119 -15.93 20.00 -19.98
N GLY A 120 -14.88 19.98 -19.13
CA GLY A 120 -14.43 18.75 -18.50
C GLY A 120 -15.51 18.08 -17.63
N VAL A 121 -16.37 18.87 -16.97
CA VAL A 121 -17.51 18.36 -16.19
C VAL A 121 -18.58 17.77 -17.11
N ASN A 122 -18.88 18.47 -18.22
CA ASN A 122 -19.83 17.97 -19.22
C ASN A 122 -19.37 16.64 -19.83
N VAL A 123 -18.06 16.51 -20.07
CA VAL A 123 -17.46 15.26 -20.56
C VAL A 123 -17.56 14.16 -19.52
N ALA A 124 -17.18 14.41 -18.26
CA ALA A 124 -17.27 13.41 -17.19
C ALA A 124 -18.71 12.91 -16.98
N ALA A 125 -19.68 13.83 -16.97
CA ALA A 125 -21.10 13.48 -16.88
C ALA A 125 -21.57 12.69 -18.11
N ARG A 126 -21.08 13.03 -19.32
CA ARG A 126 -21.39 12.25 -20.51
C ARG A 126 -20.85 10.83 -20.43
N LEU A 127 -19.63 10.63 -19.91
CA LEU A 127 -19.04 9.32 -19.70
C LEU A 127 -19.81 8.51 -18.66
N GLU A 128 -20.24 9.15 -17.56
CA GLU A 128 -21.11 8.52 -16.56
C GLU A 128 -22.39 7.97 -17.23
N GLY A 129 -23.06 8.78 -18.04
CA GLY A 129 -24.26 8.33 -18.77
C GLY A 129 -24.01 7.24 -19.82
N LEU A 130 -22.76 7.03 -20.26
CA LEU A 130 -22.37 5.94 -21.15
C LEU A 130 -21.99 4.66 -20.39
N ALA A 131 -21.67 4.76 -19.10
CA ALA A 131 -21.31 3.61 -18.29
C ALA A 131 -22.54 2.71 -18.09
N GLN A 132 -22.32 1.40 -18.10
CA GLN A 132 -23.34 0.45 -17.65
C GLN A 132 -23.39 0.46 -16.10
N PRO A 133 -24.52 0.08 -15.47
CA PRO A 133 -24.59 -0.06 -14.02
C PRO A 133 -23.48 -0.98 -13.50
N GLY A 134 -22.73 -0.51 -12.49
CA GLY A 134 -21.59 -1.25 -11.94
C GLY A 134 -20.27 -1.11 -12.71
N SER A 135 -20.21 -0.28 -13.75
CA SER A 135 -19.02 -0.06 -14.56
C SER A 135 -18.47 1.37 -14.48
N VAL A 136 -17.27 1.57 -15.02
CA VAL A 136 -16.59 2.86 -15.09
C VAL A 136 -16.26 3.17 -16.55
N CYS A 137 -16.68 4.32 -17.03
CA CYS A 137 -16.34 4.82 -18.36
C CYS A 137 -15.29 5.92 -18.25
N VAL A 138 -14.25 5.86 -19.07
CA VAL A 138 -13.14 6.82 -19.06
C VAL A 138 -12.92 7.43 -20.44
N SER A 139 -12.54 8.70 -20.48
CA SER A 139 -12.12 9.35 -21.74
C SER A 139 -10.80 8.78 -22.27
N GLY A 140 -10.50 8.96 -23.55
CA GLY A 140 -9.19 8.64 -24.12
C GLY A 140 -8.04 9.35 -23.41
N ALA A 141 -8.22 10.62 -23.05
CA ALA A 141 -7.23 11.36 -22.27
C ALA A 141 -6.95 10.71 -20.91
N THR A 142 -7.98 10.19 -20.23
CA THR A 142 -7.81 9.42 -18.99
C THR A 142 -7.12 8.08 -19.25
N TYR A 143 -7.56 7.35 -20.28
CA TYR A 143 -7.04 6.04 -20.67
C TYR A 143 -5.52 6.08 -20.88
N ASP A 144 -5.01 7.11 -21.56
CA ASP A 144 -3.59 7.28 -21.84
C ASP A 144 -2.72 7.27 -20.57
N TYR A 145 -3.23 7.83 -19.47
CA TYR A 145 -2.54 7.83 -18.17
C TYR A 145 -2.65 6.51 -17.40
N VAL A 146 -3.76 5.77 -17.55
CA VAL A 146 -4.09 4.67 -16.64
C VAL A 146 -3.85 3.27 -17.20
N HIS A 147 -3.95 3.06 -18.52
CA HIS A 147 -3.94 1.71 -19.12
C HIS A 147 -2.64 0.92 -18.89
N ARG A 148 -1.52 1.59 -18.64
CA ARG A 148 -0.21 0.96 -18.33
C ARG A 148 0.07 0.84 -16.84
N VAL A 149 -0.69 1.55 -16.01
CA VAL A 149 -0.44 1.70 -14.57
C VAL A 149 -1.40 0.81 -13.78
N LEU A 150 -2.67 0.78 -14.20
CA LEU A 150 -3.71 -0.01 -13.56
C LEU A 150 -3.88 -1.36 -14.29
N PRO A 151 -3.97 -2.48 -13.56
CA PRO A 151 -4.18 -3.81 -14.14
C PRO A 151 -5.66 -4.03 -14.52
N LEU A 152 -6.22 -3.14 -15.34
CA LEU A 152 -7.62 -3.14 -15.76
C LEU A 152 -7.72 -3.44 -17.25
N VAL A 153 -8.80 -4.13 -17.63
CA VAL A 153 -9.15 -4.36 -19.04
C VAL A 153 -10.11 -3.28 -19.48
N PHE A 154 -9.76 -2.59 -20.57
CA PHE A 154 -10.56 -1.54 -21.14
C PHE A 154 -11.12 -1.98 -22.49
N GLU A 155 -12.45 -1.94 -22.60
CA GLU A 155 -13.20 -2.11 -23.83
C GLU A 155 -13.30 -0.75 -24.52
N ASP A 156 -12.83 -0.64 -25.76
CA ASP A 156 -12.91 0.59 -26.54
C ASP A 156 -14.34 0.77 -27.10
N LEU A 157 -14.98 1.88 -26.72
CA LEU A 157 -16.30 2.26 -27.19
C LEU A 157 -16.25 3.16 -28.43
N GLY A 158 -15.06 3.48 -28.94
CA GLY A 158 -14.86 4.37 -30.07
C GLY A 158 -15.20 5.83 -29.72
N LEU A 159 -15.48 6.62 -30.76
CA LEU A 159 -15.83 8.04 -30.63
C LEU A 159 -17.27 8.22 -30.16
N GLN A 160 -17.45 9.08 -29.17
CA GLN A 160 -18.72 9.36 -28.50
C GLN A 160 -19.02 10.85 -28.58
N ALA A 161 -20.22 11.17 -29.05
CA ALA A 161 -20.67 12.56 -29.11
C ALA A 161 -20.91 13.13 -27.71
N VAL A 162 -20.40 14.34 -27.49
CA VAL A 162 -20.63 15.13 -26.27
C VAL A 162 -21.31 16.44 -26.70
N LYS A 163 -22.30 16.90 -25.94
CA LYS A 163 -23.08 18.09 -26.29
C LYS A 163 -22.15 19.30 -26.39
N ASN A 164 -22.21 20.01 -27.52
CA ASN A 164 -21.44 21.23 -27.80
C ASN A 164 -19.91 21.06 -27.82
N LEU A 165 -19.39 19.83 -27.96
CA LEU A 165 -17.96 19.53 -28.01
C LEU A 165 -17.65 18.53 -29.12
N ASP A 166 -16.38 18.46 -29.52
CA ASP A 166 -15.92 17.44 -30.44
C ASP A 166 -16.10 16.02 -29.85
N PRO A 167 -16.35 15.00 -30.68
CA PRO A 167 -16.45 13.62 -30.21
C PRO A 167 -15.17 13.17 -29.50
N ILE A 168 -15.34 12.51 -28.36
CA ILE A 168 -14.21 11.98 -27.59
C ILE A 168 -14.17 10.47 -27.70
N ARG A 169 -12.99 9.87 -27.68
CA ARG A 169 -12.89 8.42 -27.54
C ARG A 169 -13.21 8.03 -26.10
N ALA A 170 -13.96 6.95 -25.91
CA ALA A 170 -14.32 6.46 -24.59
C ALA A 170 -13.96 4.97 -24.43
N TYR A 171 -13.66 4.58 -23.20
CA TYR A 171 -13.31 3.22 -22.85
C TYR A 171 -14.12 2.79 -21.63
N LEU A 172 -14.66 1.58 -21.68
CA LEU A 172 -15.38 0.98 -20.57
C LEU A 172 -14.45 0.02 -19.82
N THR A 173 -14.42 0.13 -18.51
CA THR A 173 -13.81 -0.87 -17.64
C THR A 173 -14.81 -1.28 -16.60
N ARG A 174 -14.70 -2.53 -16.14
CA ARG A 174 -15.56 -3.08 -15.10
C ARG A 174 -14.67 -3.56 -13.95
N PRO A 175 -15.17 -3.60 -12.72
CA PRO A 175 -14.60 -4.49 -11.72
C PRO A 175 -14.52 -5.88 -12.36
N SER A 176 -13.38 -6.55 -12.25
CA SER A 176 -13.30 -7.94 -12.69
C SER A 176 -14.42 -8.73 -11.99
N GLY A 177 -15.16 -9.56 -12.74
CA GLY A 177 -16.16 -10.46 -12.16
C GLY A 177 -15.53 -11.52 -11.23
N GLU A 178 -14.21 -11.67 -11.30
CA GLU A 178 -13.47 -12.15 -10.15
C GLU A 178 -13.50 -11.07 -9.10
N ARG A 179 -14.32 -11.30 -8.06
CA ARG A 179 -14.30 -10.53 -6.82
C ARG A 179 -12.85 -10.07 -6.60
N PRO A 180 -12.60 -8.77 -6.47
CA PRO A 180 -11.46 -8.32 -5.71
C PRO A 180 -11.82 -8.71 -4.29
N SER A 181 -11.60 -9.98 -4.01
CA SER A 181 -11.36 -10.44 -2.67
C SER A 181 -10.39 -9.43 -2.07
N ARG A 182 -10.48 -9.26 -0.76
CA ARG A 182 -9.41 -8.66 0.05
C ARG A 182 -8.12 -9.53 -0.01
N THR A 183 -7.93 -10.22 -1.14
CA THR A 183 -7.14 -11.39 -1.45
C THR A 183 -6.98 -11.47 -2.99
N THR A 184 -6.62 -10.37 -3.68
CA THR A 184 -5.72 -10.30 -4.87
C THR A 184 -5.90 -8.94 -5.57
N LEU A 185 -4.93 -8.03 -5.66
CA LEU A 185 -3.52 -8.08 -5.30
C LEU A 185 -3.27 -7.07 -4.16
N PHE A 186 -2.97 -7.60 -2.97
CA PHE A 186 -1.95 -6.95 -2.17
C PHE A 186 -0.72 -6.90 -3.09
N ASP A 187 -0.45 -5.76 -3.71
CA ASP A 187 0.91 -5.46 -4.08
C ASP A 187 1.66 -5.29 -2.75
N HIS A 188 1.98 -6.42 -2.13
CA HIS A 188 2.75 -6.52 -0.91
C HIS A 188 4.02 -5.67 -1.04
N ARG A 189 4.53 -5.48 -2.27
CA ARG A 189 5.63 -4.55 -2.61
C ARG A 189 5.36 -3.08 -2.34
N ARG A 190 4.14 -2.68 -1.96
CA ARG A 190 3.85 -1.30 -1.51
C ARG A 190 3.99 -1.12 -0.01
N PHE A 191 4.08 -2.20 0.76
CA PHE A 191 4.19 -2.14 2.21
C PHE A 191 5.65 -2.28 2.64
N GLU A 192 6.04 -1.53 3.67
CA GLU A 192 7.37 -1.56 4.26
C GLU A 192 7.72 -2.97 4.73
N ILE A 193 6.73 -3.76 5.18
CA ILE A 193 6.93 -5.15 5.63
C ILE A 193 7.47 -6.06 4.52
N TYR A 194 7.09 -5.84 3.26
CA TYR A 194 7.63 -6.61 2.15
C TYR A 194 9.08 -6.27 1.89
N TRP A 195 9.40 -4.98 1.80
CA TRP A 195 10.75 -4.52 1.56
C TRP A 195 11.66 -4.92 2.72
N ALA A 196 11.19 -4.81 3.96
CA ALA A 196 11.89 -5.29 5.14
C ALA A 196 12.15 -6.80 5.06
N ARG A 197 11.17 -7.61 4.63
CA ARG A 197 11.34 -9.06 4.48
C ARG A 197 12.30 -9.43 3.36
N GLN A 198 12.21 -8.77 2.21
CA GLN A 198 13.13 -8.97 1.09
C GLN A 198 14.55 -8.55 1.46
N PHE A 199 14.71 -7.37 2.05
CA PHE A 199 15.99 -6.88 2.56
C PHE A 199 16.61 -7.84 3.57
N GLN A 200 15.82 -8.34 4.54
CA GLN A 200 16.26 -9.36 5.49
C GLN A 200 16.71 -10.64 4.78
N THR A 201 15.97 -11.11 3.78
CA THR A 201 16.29 -12.32 3.03
C THR A 201 17.63 -12.18 2.30
N ILE A 202 17.87 -11.05 1.65
CA ILE A 202 19.13 -10.75 0.96
C ILE A 202 20.27 -10.65 1.98
N CYS A 203 20.09 -9.91 3.09
CA CYS A 203 21.08 -9.83 4.16
C CYS A 203 21.48 -11.21 4.67
N MET A 204 20.50 -12.10 4.90
CA MET A 204 20.74 -13.45 5.38
C MET A 204 21.44 -14.34 4.35
N ALA A 205 21.16 -14.18 3.06
CA ALA A 205 21.84 -14.89 1.98
C ALA A 205 23.33 -14.50 1.93
N VAL A 206 23.62 -13.20 2.00
CA VAL A 206 24.98 -12.65 2.05
C VAL A 206 25.72 -13.15 3.29
N MET A 207 25.09 -13.10 4.47
CA MET A 207 25.68 -13.64 5.70
C MET A 207 25.93 -15.15 5.62
N THR A 208 25.07 -15.89 4.94
CA THR A 208 25.23 -17.35 4.76
C THR A 208 26.44 -17.66 3.88
N GLU A 209 26.71 -16.87 2.85
CA GLU A 209 27.91 -17.01 2.03
C GLU A 209 29.19 -16.80 2.86
N VAL A 210 29.23 -15.74 3.66
CA VAL A 210 30.36 -15.47 4.57
C VAL A 210 30.51 -16.59 5.60
N ALA A 211 29.40 -17.04 6.21
CA ALA A 211 29.41 -18.04 7.27
C ALA A 211 29.95 -19.41 6.83
N LYS A 212 29.78 -19.78 5.54
CA LYS A 212 30.32 -21.03 4.99
C LYS A 212 31.83 -21.15 5.16
N THR A 213 32.57 -20.04 5.11
CA THR A 213 34.03 -20.01 5.28
C THR A 213 34.49 -20.45 6.68
N ALA A 214 33.60 -20.43 7.66
CA ALA A 214 33.84 -20.88 9.03
C ALA A 214 32.93 -22.06 9.43
N ASP A 215 32.32 -22.74 8.46
CA ASP A 215 31.34 -23.81 8.67
C ASP A 215 30.21 -23.41 9.64
N LEU A 216 29.73 -22.16 9.52
CA LEU A 216 28.65 -21.59 10.31
C LEU A 216 27.38 -21.40 9.47
N LYS A 217 26.23 -21.21 10.13
CA LYS A 217 25.03 -20.69 9.47
C LYS A 217 25.07 -19.16 9.49
N GLY A 218 24.45 -18.52 8.49
CA GLY A 218 24.42 -17.05 8.40
C GLY A 218 23.93 -16.36 9.68
N ILE A 219 23.00 -16.97 10.42
CA ILE A 219 22.48 -16.43 11.68
C ILE A 219 23.44 -16.56 12.86
N ASP A 220 24.41 -17.48 12.79
CA ASP A 220 25.37 -17.68 13.87
C ASP A 220 26.35 -16.49 13.95
N ILE A 221 26.59 -15.77 12.85
CA ILE A 221 27.43 -14.56 12.82
C ILE A 221 26.85 -13.42 13.69
N PRO A 222 25.61 -12.93 13.45
CA PRO A 222 25.04 -11.87 14.29
C PRO A 222 24.78 -12.32 15.73
N VAL A 223 24.49 -13.61 15.97
CA VAL A 223 24.36 -14.14 17.34
C VAL A 223 25.70 -14.09 18.09
N LEU A 224 26.79 -14.56 17.47
CA LEU A 224 28.12 -14.49 18.07
C LEU A 224 28.56 -13.04 18.30
N ALA A 225 28.27 -12.14 17.35
CA ALA A 225 28.54 -10.71 17.50
C ALA A 225 27.80 -10.11 18.70
N ALA A 226 26.49 -10.41 18.85
CA ALA A 226 25.70 -9.88 19.97
C ALA A 226 26.18 -10.39 21.34
N ILE A 227 26.69 -11.64 21.42
CA ILE A 227 27.30 -12.18 22.64
C ILE A 227 28.64 -11.48 22.95
N MET A 228 29.40 -11.09 21.94
CA MET A 228 30.65 -10.33 22.13
C MET A 228 30.43 -8.89 22.56
N ASP A 229 29.41 -8.25 22.00
CA ASP A 229 29.03 -6.88 22.39
C ASP A 229 28.49 -6.82 23.82
N ALA A 230 27.92 -7.93 24.31
CA ALA A 230 27.36 -8.05 25.65
C ALA A 230 27.71 -9.41 26.29
N PRO A 231 28.96 -9.61 26.77
CA PRO A 231 29.33 -10.83 27.46
C PRO A 231 28.49 -11.03 28.73
N GLY A 232 28.08 -12.26 28.99
CA GLY A 232 27.15 -12.59 30.07
C GLY A 232 25.68 -12.37 29.72
N ILE A 233 25.33 -12.09 28.46
CA ILE A 233 23.93 -11.93 28.05
C ILE A 233 23.12 -13.20 28.25
N ARG A 234 21.86 -13.06 28.69
CA ARG A 234 20.92 -14.18 28.80
C ARG A 234 20.29 -14.48 27.45
N LEU A 235 19.93 -15.74 27.22
CA LEU A 235 19.36 -16.19 25.94
C LEU A 235 18.12 -15.39 25.49
N ARG A 236 17.25 -14.94 26.41
CA ARG A 236 16.06 -14.14 26.06
C ARG A 236 16.43 -12.75 25.58
N GLN A 237 17.30 -12.08 26.33
CA GLN A 237 17.84 -10.77 25.96
C GLN A 237 18.61 -10.84 24.65
N LEU A 238 19.33 -11.94 24.40
CA LEU A 238 20.03 -12.19 23.14
C LEU A 238 19.05 -12.31 21.96
N ALA A 239 17.97 -13.10 22.12
CA ALA A 239 16.96 -13.26 21.06
C ALA A 239 16.29 -11.93 20.69
N GLU A 240 15.94 -11.12 21.70
CA GLU A 240 15.38 -9.77 21.53
C GLU A 240 16.39 -8.84 20.86
N ARG A 241 17.64 -8.80 21.34
CA ARG A 241 18.71 -7.94 20.81
C ARG A 241 19.02 -8.22 19.34
N VAL A 242 18.99 -9.48 18.93
CA VAL A 242 19.25 -9.89 17.54
C VAL A 242 17.99 -9.80 16.68
N GLY A 243 16.80 -9.71 17.28
CA GLY A 243 15.52 -9.68 16.57
C GLY A 243 15.14 -11.03 15.96
N ILE A 244 15.41 -12.13 16.67
CA ILE A 244 15.15 -13.50 16.20
C ILE A 244 14.24 -14.29 17.13
N GLU A 245 13.54 -15.27 16.55
CA GLU A 245 12.71 -16.18 17.32
C GLU A 245 13.52 -17.00 18.34
N TRP A 246 12.90 -17.25 19.49
CA TRP A 246 13.46 -18.04 20.59
C TRP A 246 14.04 -19.41 20.15
N ALA A 247 13.33 -20.12 19.27
CA ALA A 247 13.78 -21.42 18.78
C ALA A 247 15.04 -21.31 17.90
N VAL A 248 15.16 -20.24 17.11
CA VAL A 248 16.34 -19.96 16.29
C VAL A 248 17.53 -19.63 17.19
N ALA A 249 17.33 -18.77 18.19
CA ALA A 249 18.36 -18.43 19.17
C ALA A 249 18.89 -19.67 19.89
N LYS A 250 18.02 -20.56 20.41
CA LYS A 250 18.42 -21.82 21.04
C LYS A 250 19.33 -22.68 20.15
N ARG A 251 18.94 -22.86 18.88
CA ARG A 251 19.70 -23.69 17.93
C ARG A 251 21.05 -23.06 17.58
N SER A 252 21.10 -21.74 17.42
CA SER A 252 22.35 -21.03 17.12
C SER A 252 23.31 -21.11 18.31
N VAL A 253 22.85 -20.82 19.52
CA VAL A 253 23.66 -20.92 20.75
C VAL A 253 24.16 -22.35 20.98
N ALA A 254 23.33 -23.37 20.77
CA ALA A 254 23.77 -24.77 20.88
C ALA A 254 24.89 -25.11 19.89
N ARG A 255 24.79 -24.63 18.64
CA ARG A 255 25.81 -24.86 17.62
C ARG A 255 27.11 -24.12 17.93
N LEU A 256 27.03 -22.86 18.35
CA LEU A 256 28.19 -22.06 18.73
C LEU A 256 28.93 -22.66 19.94
N GLU A 257 28.19 -23.17 20.92
CA GLU A 257 28.76 -23.85 22.09
C GLU A 257 29.40 -25.19 21.71
N GLN A 258 28.75 -26.00 20.87
CA GLN A 258 29.31 -27.26 20.37
C GLN A 258 30.62 -27.04 19.59
N ARG A 259 30.75 -25.88 18.92
CA ARG A 259 31.96 -25.47 18.21
C ARG A 259 33.01 -24.83 19.13
N GLY A 260 32.76 -24.71 20.42
CA GLY A 260 33.69 -24.10 21.37
C GLY A 260 33.78 -22.57 21.27
N PHE A 261 32.89 -21.90 20.53
CA PHE A 261 32.96 -20.46 20.30
C PHE A 261 32.33 -19.63 21.43
N ILE A 262 31.49 -20.24 22.25
CA ILE A 262 30.87 -19.62 23.42
C ILE A 262 30.81 -20.61 24.58
N THR A 263 30.63 -20.10 25.80
CA THR A 263 30.36 -20.90 26.99
C THR A 263 29.03 -20.50 27.65
N ARG A 264 28.47 -21.43 28.44
CA ARG A 264 27.30 -21.21 29.28
C ARG A 264 27.66 -21.38 30.75
N ALA A 265 27.74 -20.27 31.48
CA ALA A 265 27.95 -20.31 32.92
C ALA A 265 26.59 -20.27 33.65
N PRO A 266 26.44 -20.91 34.83
CA PRO A 266 25.30 -20.65 35.70
C PRO A 266 25.24 -19.16 36.07
N ASP A 267 24.04 -18.59 36.06
CA ASP A 267 23.81 -17.27 36.65
C ASP A 267 23.78 -17.42 38.18
N THR A 268 24.79 -16.87 38.86
CA THR A 268 24.93 -16.96 40.33
C THR A 268 23.77 -16.29 41.08
N GLY A 269 23.01 -15.40 40.43
CA GLY A 269 21.80 -14.79 40.99
C GLY A 269 20.50 -15.53 40.65
N ARG A 270 20.50 -16.41 39.64
CA ARG A 270 19.32 -17.19 39.19
C ARG A 270 19.75 -18.54 38.63
N SER A 271 19.87 -19.56 39.48
CA SER A 271 20.45 -20.87 39.16
C SER A 271 19.86 -21.62 37.95
N HIS A 272 18.62 -21.34 37.57
CA HIS A 272 17.97 -21.94 36.39
C HIS A 272 18.31 -21.23 35.06
N GLN A 273 19.01 -20.09 35.12
CA GLN A 273 19.41 -19.30 33.95
C GLN A 273 20.90 -19.48 33.68
N ARG A 274 21.27 -19.38 32.40
CA ARG A 274 22.65 -19.47 31.93
C ARG A 274 23.05 -18.16 31.27
N LEU A 275 24.27 -17.71 31.57
CA LEU A 275 24.89 -16.53 30.98
C LEU A 275 25.81 -16.98 29.83
N LEU A 276 25.72 -16.28 28.70
CA LEU A 276 26.45 -16.60 27.48
C LEU A 276 27.66 -15.69 27.36
N SER A 277 28.85 -16.26 27.17
CA SER A 277 30.09 -15.49 27.00
C SER A 277 30.90 -16.04 25.82
N PRO A 278 31.64 -15.19 25.09
CA PRO A 278 32.52 -15.65 24.03
C PRO A 278 33.75 -16.37 24.60
N THR A 279 34.30 -17.33 23.85
CA THR A 279 35.64 -17.88 24.11
C THR A 279 36.69 -17.12 23.32
N SER A 280 37.97 -17.39 23.60
CA SER A 280 39.09 -16.89 22.79
C SER A 280 38.96 -17.34 21.33
N GLU A 281 38.62 -18.61 21.09
CA GLU A 281 38.42 -19.16 19.75
C GLU A 281 37.23 -18.50 19.02
N GLY A 282 36.11 -18.29 19.72
CA GLY A 282 34.97 -17.56 19.16
C GLY A 282 35.37 -16.15 18.74
N THR A 283 36.16 -15.45 19.57
CA THR A 283 36.71 -14.11 19.30
C THR A 283 37.56 -14.08 18.05
N GLU A 284 38.47 -15.05 17.91
CA GLU A 284 39.34 -15.17 16.74
C GLU A 284 38.54 -15.42 15.45
N VAL A 285 37.56 -16.33 15.50
CA VAL A 285 36.68 -16.61 14.35
C VAL A 285 35.89 -15.36 13.95
N ARG A 286 35.35 -14.60 14.93
CA ARG A 286 34.63 -13.35 14.64
C ARG A 286 35.52 -12.30 13.98
N LEU A 287 36.76 -12.16 14.44
CA LEU A 287 37.73 -11.23 13.87
C LEU A 287 38.09 -11.62 12.43
N ARG A 288 38.32 -12.91 12.17
CA ARG A 288 38.59 -13.44 10.83
C ARG A 288 37.44 -13.16 9.86
N LEU A 289 36.20 -13.35 10.31
CA LEU A 289 35.01 -13.10 9.51
C LEU A 289 34.71 -11.60 9.32
N ARG A 290 35.28 -10.70 10.14
CA ARG A 290 34.94 -9.27 10.14
C ARG A 290 35.13 -8.63 8.77
N SER A 291 36.30 -8.82 8.15
CA SER A 291 36.59 -8.21 6.85
C SER A 291 35.66 -8.74 5.75
N ALA A 292 35.36 -10.04 5.77
CA ALA A 292 34.43 -10.65 4.83
C ALA A 292 33.00 -10.12 5.02
N VAL A 293 32.54 -9.95 6.27
CA VAL A 293 31.23 -9.32 6.55
C VAL A 293 31.17 -7.88 6.04
N ILE A 294 32.21 -7.08 6.27
CA ILE A 294 32.27 -5.68 5.81
C ILE A 294 32.19 -5.61 4.29
N VAL A 295 33.05 -6.36 3.57
CA VAL A 295 33.04 -6.39 2.10
C VAL A 295 31.67 -6.83 1.56
N ALA A 296 31.05 -7.82 2.20
CA ALA A 296 29.76 -8.32 1.81
C ALA A 296 28.63 -7.30 2.05
N GLN A 297 28.69 -6.55 3.16
CA GLN A 297 27.81 -5.43 3.44
C GLN A 297 28.02 -4.27 2.45
N ASP A 298 29.27 -3.91 2.14
CA ASP A 298 29.56 -2.84 1.19
C ASP A 298 29.03 -3.15 -0.20
N ARG A 299 29.14 -4.42 -0.63
CA ARG A 299 28.55 -4.88 -1.89
C ARG A 299 27.02 -4.81 -1.86
N LEU A 300 26.40 -5.22 -0.76
CA LEU A 300 24.94 -5.14 -0.58
C LEU A 300 24.45 -3.69 -0.67
N MET A 301 25.19 -2.77 -0.07
CA MET A 301 24.86 -1.35 0.02
C MET A 301 25.38 -0.50 -1.14
N ALA A 302 26.10 -1.12 -2.11
CA ALA A 302 26.68 -0.44 -3.28
C ALA A 302 25.71 0.45 -4.07
N PRO A 303 24.41 0.13 -4.19
CA PRO A 303 23.46 1.01 -4.87
C PRO A 303 23.18 2.35 -4.16
N LEU A 304 23.58 2.52 -2.90
CA LEU A 304 23.34 3.73 -2.11
C LEU A 304 24.64 4.51 -1.89
N SER A 305 24.55 5.85 -1.97
CA SER A 305 25.59 6.78 -1.53
C SER A 305 25.81 6.70 -0.02
N ASP A 306 26.95 7.22 0.47
CA ASP A 306 27.27 7.22 1.90
C ASP A 306 26.21 7.94 2.74
N GLN A 307 25.67 9.05 2.23
CA GLN A 307 24.60 9.79 2.91
C GLN A 307 23.28 9.00 2.98
N GLU A 308 22.92 8.30 1.89
CA GLU A 308 21.72 7.44 1.88
C GLU A 308 21.89 6.24 2.81
N ARG A 309 23.10 5.67 2.90
CA ARG A 309 23.41 4.58 3.83
C ARG A 309 23.22 5.02 5.28
N GLU A 310 23.72 6.19 5.66
CA GLU A 310 23.54 6.72 7.02
C GLU A 310 22.07 7.06 7.30
N THR A 311 21.36 7.60 6.31
CA THR A 311 19.92 7.89 6.41
C THR A 311 19.11 6.60 6.63
N LEU A 312 19.40 5.54 5.88
CA LEU A 312 18.74 4.24 6.06
C LEU A 312 18.97 3.68 7.48
N LYS A 313 20.21 3.74 7.99
CA LYS A 313 20.53 3.29 9.35
C LYS A 313 19.75 4.10 10.41
N ASP A 314 19.68 5.42 10.27
CA ASP A 314 18.94 6.28 11.19
C ASP A 314 17.44 5.93 11.21
N LEU A 315 16.82 5.80 10.04
CA LEU A 315 15.40 5.48 9.92
C LEU A 315 15.09 4.10 10.52
N LEU A 316 15.88 3.07 10.20
CA LEU A 316 15.71 1.74 10.78
C LEU A 316 15.85 1.77 12.31
N ARG A 317 16.87 2.45 12.83
CA ARG A 317 17.09 2.59 14.28
C ARG A 317 15.89 3.23 14.97
N ARG A 318 15.40 4.37 14.46
CA ARG A 318 14.24 5.09 15.05
C ARG A 318 12.98 4.23 15.07
N VAL A 319 12.71 3.49 13.99
CA VAL A 319 11.56 2.58 13.90
C VAL A 319 11.69 1.43 14.90
N ILE A 320 12.87 0.83 15.02
CA ILE A 320 13.11 -0.29 15.95
C ILE A 320 13.00 0.20 17.40
N GLU A 321 13.71 1.25 17.78
CA GLU A 321 13.73 1.78 19.16
C GLU A 321 12.34 2.17 19.64
N ALA A 322 11.55 2.86 18.80
CA ALA A 322 10.19 3.26 19.14
C ALA A 322 9.24 2.08 19.42
N ASN A 323 9.51 0.90 18.84
CA ASN A 323 8.63 -0.27 18.96
C ASN A 323 9.15 -1.31 19.95
N VAL A 324 10.45 -1.38 20.23
CA VAL A 324 11.00 -2.22 21.31
C VAL A 324 10.55 -1.72 22.68
N SER A 325 10.34 -0.42 22.86
CA SER A 325 9.78 0.14 24.10
C SER A 325 8.29 -0.17 24.33
N ARG A 326 7.53 -0.46 23.27
CA ARG A 326 6.07 -0.75 23.36
C ARG A 326 5.73 -2.20 23.67
N VAL A 327 6.67 -3.13 23.47
CA VAL A 327 6.47 -4.56 23.74
C VAL A 327 6.87 -4.94 25.17
N ASN A 328 7.57 -4.04 25.88
CA ASN A 328 8.15 -4.28 27.21
C ASN A 328 7.53 -3.41 28.33
N GLY A 329 6.45 -2.67 28.05
CA GLY A 329 5.64 -1.95 29.04
C GLY A 329 4.23 -2.50 29.07
#